data_AF-A0A2V9VRS3-F1
#
_entry.id   AF-A0A2V9VRS3-F1
#
_cell.length_a   1.000
_cell.length_b   1.000
_cell.length_c   1.000
_cell.angle_alpha   90.00
_cell.angle_beta   90.00
_cell.angle_gamma   90.00
#
_symmetry.space_group_name_H-M   'P 1'
#
loop_
_entity.id
_entity.type
_entity.pdbx_description
1 polymer ?
#
loop_
_entity_poly.entity_id
_entity_poly.type
_entity_poly.pdbx_seq_one_letter_code
_entity_poly.pdbx_strand_id
1 'polypeptide(L)'
;ALASIRIRDQAGEIQARFAAKRGFLLRLRAEKGETFAEIAYDPHNKDAELRVNGTAASFATNEAVTLRVFLDGSVLEVFANEKVVITARVYTVPSTPLLVDVSDPTTLESLDVWQMRPISQDRLSSGV
;
A
#
# COMPACT_ATOMS: atom_id res chain seq x y z
N ALA A 1 2.65 -18.05 5.27
CA ALA A 1 3.65 -17.02 5.64
C ALA A 1 3.57 -15.92 4.58
N LEU A 2 3.45 -14.65 4.98
CA LEU A 2 3.22 -13.46 4.12
C LEU A 2 4.26 -13.24 3.00
N ALA A 3 5.26 -14.11 2.87
CA ALA A 3 6.45 -13.97 2.04
C ALA A 3 6.35 -14.54 0.61
N SER A 4 5.20 -15.08 0.16
CA SER A 4 5.13 -15.76 -1.14
C SER A 4 4.60 -14.93 -2.30
N ILE A 5 4.00 -13.75 -2.06
CA ILE A 5 3.40 -12.94 -3.14
C ILE A 5 4.27 -11.73 -3.41
N ARG A 6 4.76 -11.64 -4.65
CA ARG A 6 5.64 -10.58 -5.14
C ARG A 6 4.89 -9.75 -6.17
N ILE A 7 5.02 -8.42 -6.09
CA ILE A 7 4.52 -7.52 -7.13
C ILE A 7 5.67 -7.20 -8.08
N ARG A 8 5.52 -7.58 -9.35
CA ARG A 8 6.45 -7.33 -10.45
C ARG A 8 5.99 -6.13 -11.27
N ASP A 9 6.93 -5.52 -11.98
CA ASP A 9 6.69 -4.44 -12.94
C ASP A 9 5.90 -3.24 -12.38
N GLN A 10 5.93 -3.09 -11.04
CA GLN A 10 5.15 -2.08 -10.31
C GLN A 10 3.67 -2.11 -10.72
N ALA A 11 3.08 -3.30 -10.88
CA ALA A 11 1.69 -3.47 -11.26
C ALA A 11 1.00 -4.48 -10.33
N GLY A 12 0.19 -4.02 -9.39
CA GLY A 12 -0.43 -4.92 -8.42
C GLY A 12 -1.59 -4.31 -7.65
N GLU A 13 -2.39 -5.20 -7.09
CA GLU A 13 -3.45 -4.87 -6.14
C GLU A 13 -3.13 -5.53 -4.79
N ILE A 14 -3.31 -4.79 -3.70
CA ILE A 14 -3.19 -5.31 -2.34
C ILE A 14 -4.48 -4.99 -1.61
N GLN A 15 -5.08 -6.00 -0.99
CA GLN A 15 -6.21 -5.82 -0.09
C GLN A 15 -5.80 -6.30 1.29
N ALA A 16 -5.88 -5.40 2.27
CA ALA A 16 -5.53 -5.70 3.65
C ALA A 16 -6.66 -5.30 4.58
N ARG A 17 -6.84 -6.03 5.67
CA ARG A 17 -7.75 -5.66 6.74
C ARG A 17 -7.02 -5.65 8.07
N PHE A 18 -7.14 -4.55 8.80
CA PHE A 18 -6.52 -4.34 10.10
C PHE A 18 -7.59 -4.21 11.18
N ALA A 19 -7.28 -4.76 12.36
CA ALA A 19 -8.16 -4.76 13.51
C ALA A 19 -8.55 -3.33 13.94
N ALA A 20 -9.78 -3.19 14.43
CA ALA A 20 -10.32 -1.92 14.88
C ALA A 20 -9.46 -1.30 16.01
N LYS A 21 -9.35 0.03 16.02
CA LYS A 21 -8.65 0.82 17.06
C LYS A 21 -7.16 0.49 17.23
N ARG A 22 -6.55 -0.20 16.25
CA ARG A 22 -5.12 -0.48 16.20
C ARG A 22 -4.50 0.36 15.09
N GLY A 23 -3.33 0.95 15.38
CA GLY A 23 -2.50 1.52 14.33
C GLY A 23 -1.80 0.43 13.54
N PHE A 24 -1.38 0.76 12.32
CA PHE A 24 -0.60 -0.16 11.49
C PHE A 24 0.45 0.60 10.67
N LEU A 25 1.44 -0.17 10.22
CA LEU A 25 2.43 0.28 9.25
C LEU A 25 2.69 -0.86 8.26
N LEU A 26 2.17 -0.68 7.05
CA LEU A 26 2.39 -1.53 5.90
C LEU A 26 3.43 -0.87 4.99
N ARG A 27 4.41 -1.64 4.54
CA ARG A 27 5.44 -1.19 3.60
C ARG A 27 5.40 -2.03 2.34
N LEU A 28 5.66 -1.37 1.22
CA LEU A 28 6.12 -2.02 0.00
C LEU A 28 7.64 -1.89 -0.02
N ARG A 29 8.35 -3.00 -0.09
CA ARG A 29 9.82 -3.00 -0.03
C ARG A 29 10.44 -3.98 -1.01
N ALA A 30 11.63 -3.65 -1.51
CA ALA A 30 12.49 -4.61 -2.19
C ALA A 30 13.04 -5.64 -1.20
N GLU A 31 13.46 -6.80 -1.68
CA GLU A 31 14.06 -7.88 -0.87
C GLU A 31 15.32 -7.43 -0.15
N LYS A 32 16.08 -6.52 -0.77
CA LYS A 32 17.31 -5.93 -0.20
C LYS A 32 17.02 -4.87 0.87
N GLY A 33 15.75 -4.63 1.20
CA GLY A 33 15.33 -3.77 2.30
C GLY A 33 15.11 -2.31 1.95
N GLU A 34 15.25 -1.93 0.69
CA GLU A 34 14.84 -0.62 0.18
C GLU A 34 13.31 -0.46 0.28
N THR A 35 12.85 0.56 1.00
CA THR A 35 11.42 0.89 1.10
C THR A 35 10.98 1.66 -0.14
N PHE A 36 9.99 1.13 -0.84
CA PHE A 36 9.35 1.76 -2.00
C PHE A 36 8.20 2.69 -1.56
N ALA A 37 7.36 2.23 -0.63
CA ALA A 37 6.28 3.03 -0.07
C ALA A 37 5.95 2.61 1.36
N GLU A 38 5.47 3.56 2.16
CA GLU A 38 4.93 3.34 3.50
C GLU A 38 3.48 3.79 3.56
N ILE A 39 2.62 2.95 4.13
CA ILE A 39 1.21 3.22 4.39
C ILE A 39 0.98 3.03 5.88
N ALA A 40 0.61 4.10 6.56
CA ALA A 40 0.47 4.12 8.01
C ALA A 40 -0.89 4.67 8.43
N TYR A 41 -1.37 4.19 9.58
CA TYR A 41 -2.55 4.72 10.26
C TYR A 41 -2.29 4.77 11.76
N ASP A 42 -2.62 5.88 12.39
CA ASP A 42 -2.59 6.04 13.84
C ASP A 42 -3.95 6.50 14.39
N PRO A 43 -4.70 5.63 15.07
CA PRO A 43 -6.00 5.98 15.66
C PRO A 43 -5.89 6.86 16.92
N HIS A 44 -4.69 7.07 17.48
CA HIS A 44 -4.48 7.88 18.68
C HIS A 44 -4.13 9.34 18.38
N ASN A 45 -3.82 9.66 17.12
CA ASN A 45 -3.66 11.04 16.70
C ASN A 45 -5.05 11.73 16.68
N LYS A 46 -5.13 12.98 17.14
CA LYS A 46 -6.41 13.73 17.26
C LYS A 46 -7.18 13.82 15.96
N ASP A 47 -6.46 13.92 14.84
CA ASP A 47 -7.04 14.01 13.49
C ASP A 47 -7.04 12.67 12.75
N ALA A 48 -6.70 11.56 13.43
CA ALA A 48 -6.58 10.18 12.96
C ALA A 48 -6.21 10.11 11.47
N GLU A 49 -4.92 10.06 11.16
CA GLU A 49 -4.45 10.25 9.79
C GLU A 49 -4.14 8.91 9.11
N LEU A 50 -4.68 8.73 7.90
CA LEU A 50 -4.08 7.82 6.94
C LEU A 50 -2.90 8.54 6.28
N ARG A 51 -1.74 7.89 6.24
CA ARG A 51 -0.53 8.44 5.64
C ARG A 51 -0.01 7.50 4.56
N VAL A 52 0.36 8.07 3.42
CA VAL A 52 1.06 7.38 2.34
C VAL A 52 2.31 8.19 2.02
N ASN A 53 3.48 7.64 2.38
CA ASN A 53 4.75 8.36 2.38
C ASN A 53 4.64 9.69 3.16
N GLY A 54 4.84 10.82 2.48
CA GLY A 54 4.74 12.16 3.06
C GLY A 54 3.33 12.77 3.00
N THR A 55 2.37 12.14 2.32
CA THR A 55 1.01 12.66 2.15
C THR A 55 0.10 12.09 3.22
N ALA A 56 -0.74 12.94 3.82
CA ALA A 56 -1.71 12.56 4.84
C ALA A 56 -3.13 12.98 4.45
N ALA A 57 -4.11 12.21 4.89
CA ALA A 57 -5.52 12.57 4.84
C ALA A 57 -6.20 12.21 6.16
N SER A 58 -7.11 13.07 6.62
CA SER A 58 -7.94 12.79 7.79
C SER A 58 -8.80 11.57 7.54
N PHE A 59 -8.71 10.58 8.42
CA PHE A 59 -9.41 9.31 8.33
C PHE A 59 -9.67 8.75 9.73
N ALA A 60 -10.69 9.26 10.41
CA ALA A 60 -11.09 8.74 11.71
C ALA A 60 -12.09 7.58 11.56
N THR A 61 -11.81 6.45 12.21
CA THR A 61 -12.77 5.33 12.29
C THR A 61 -12.63 4.55 13.59
N ASN A 62 -13.77 4.06 14.09
CA ASN A 62 -13.84 3.12 15.22
C ASN A 62 -13.96 1.66 14.76
N GLU A 63 -14.10 1.45 13.46
CA GLU A 63 -14.22 0.13 12.83
C GLU A 63 -12.83 -0.40 12.45
N ALA A 64 -12.79 -1.65 12.01
CA ALA A 64 -11.60 -2.19 11.33
C ALA A 64 -11.27 -1.36 10.09
N VAL A 65 -9.98 -1.28 9.76
CA VAL A 65 -9.51 -0.56 8.58
C VAL A 65 -9.31 -1.54 7.43
N THR A 66 -10.05 -1.37 6.35
CA THR A 66 -9.81 -2.06 5.08
C THR A 66 -9.02 -1.16 4.16
N LEU A 67 -7.89 -1.66 3.67
CA LEU A 67 -7.13 -1.03 2.61
C LEU A 67 -7.39 -1.76 1.30
N ARG A 68 -7.61 -0.98 0.25
CA ARG A 68 -7.48 -1.45 -1.13
C ARG A 68 -6.44 -0.56 -1.81
N VAL A 69 -5.35 -1.17 -2.25
CA VAL A 69 -4.19 -0.46 -2.77
C VAL A 69 -3.94 -0.89 -4.21
N PHE A 70 -3.80 0.08 -5.10
CA PHE A 70 -3.41 -0.13 -6.49
C PHE A 70 -2.05 0.48 -6.73
N LEU A 71 -1.16 -0.30 -7.33
CA LEU A 71 0.12 0.15 -7.83
C LEU A 71 0.13 -0.03 -9.35
N ASP A 72 0.39 1.06 -10.07
CA ASP A 72 0.62 1.04 -11.51
C ASP A 72 1.76 1.98 -11.93
N GLY A 73 2.93 1.41 -12.20
CA GLY A 73 4.16 2.15 -12.44
C GLY A 73 4.48 3.05 -11.24
N SER A 74 4.56 4.35 -11.49
CA SER A 74 4.84 5.34 -10.43
C SER A 74 3.61 5.80 -9.66
N VAL A 75 2.40 5.30 -9.96
CA VAL A 75 1.16 5.72 -9.28
C VAL A 75 0.80 4.70 -8.22
N LEU A 76 0.59 5.18 -7.00
CA LEU A 76 0.06 4.41 -5.88
C LEU A 76 -1.26 5.04 -5.43
N GLU A 77 -2.33 4.27 -5.43
CA GLU A 77 -3.64 4.69 -4.92
C GLU A 77 -4.01 3.84 -3.71
N VAL A 78 -4.32 4.48 -2.59
CA VAL A 78 -4.64 3.81 -1.33
C VAL A 78 -6.04 4.25 -0.89
N PHE A 79 -6.98 3.32 -0.97
CA PHE A 79 -8.35 3.50 -0.50
C PHE A 79 -8.48 2.92 0.91
N ALA A 80 -9.01 3.69 1.85
CA ALA A 80 -9.31 3.25 3.21
C ALA A 80 -10.82 3.27 3.48
N ASN A 81 -11.38 2.12 3.85
CA ASN A 81 -12.81 1.88 4.10
C ASN A 81 -13.75 2.42 3.00
N GLU A 82 -13.26 2.56 1.76
CA GLU A 82 -13.98 3.22 0.65
C GLU A 82 -14.44 4.67 0.96
N LYS A 83 -13.85 5.30 1.99
CA LYS A 83 -14.22 6.64 2.48
C LYS A 83 -13.18 7.69 2.13
N VAL A 84 -11.91 7.31 2.12
CA VAL A 84 -10.77 8.18 1.84
C VAL A 84 -9.87 7.51 0.81
N VAL A 85 -9.33 8.31 -0.10
CA VAL A 85 -8.30 7.88 -1.05
C VAL A 85 -7.11 8.83 -0.98
N ILE A 86 -5.91 8.26 -0.98
CA ILE A 86 -4.67 9.00 -1.22
C ILE A 86 -4.04 8.46 -2.50
N THR A 87 -3.89 9.33 -3.50
CA THR A 87 -3.09 9.06 -4.70
C THR A 87 -1.72 9.71 -4.53
N ALA A 88 -0.67 8.90 -4.64
CA ALA A 88 0.71 9.33 -4.48
C ALA A 88 1.56 8.91 -5.68
N ARG A 89 2.63 9.68 -5.94
CA ARG A 89 3.67 9.30 -6.90
C ARG A 89 4.86 8.68 -6.16
N VAL A 90 5.36 7.57 -6.68
CA VAL A 90 6.61 6.93 -6.24
C VAL A 90 7.53 6.84 -7.46
N TYR A 91 8.57 7.66 -7.49
CA TYR A 91 9.50 7.72 -8.63
C TYR A 91 10.72 6.80 -8.48
N THR A 92 10.72 5.94 -7.46
CA THR A 92 11.76 4.95 -7.23
C THR A 92 11.52 3.74 -8.12
N VAL A 93 12.57 3.20 -8.74
CA VAL A 93 12.51 1.91 -9.42
C VAL A 93 13.03 0.85 -8.46
N PRO A 94 12.20 -0.12 -8.02
CA PRO A 94 12.64 -1.08 -7.03
C PRO A 94 13.66 -2.04 -7.63
N SER A 95 14.73 -2.31 -6.88
CA SER A 95 15.84 -3.19 -7.31
C SER A 95 15.46 -4.67 -7.41
N THR A 96 14.31 -5.06 -6.86
CA THR A 96 13.72 -6.41 -6.93
C THR A 96 12.19 -6.28 -7.00
N PRO A 97 11.44 -7.36 -7.30
CA PRO A 97 10.01 -7.36 -7.05
C PRO A 97 9.67 -6.94 -5.62
N LEU A 98 8.54 -6.25 -5.45
CA LEU A 98 8.11 -5.71 -4.17
C LEU A 98 7.49 -6.81 -3.30
N LEU A 99 7.80 -6.73 -2.01
CA LEU A 99 7.19 -7.50 -0.93
C LEU A 99 6.28 -6.59 -0.10
N VAL A 100 5.20 -7.16 0.42
CA VAL A 100 4.35 -6.51 1.43
C VAL A 100 4.87 -6.87 2.81
N ASP A 101 5.20 -5.86 3.60
CA ASP A 101 5.76 -5.99 4.94
C ASP A 101 4.88 -5.24 5.94
N VAL A 102 4.37 -5.96 6.95
CA VAL A 102 3.51 -5.38 8.00
C VAL A 102 4.28 -5.41 9.31
N SER A 103 4.52 -4.23 9.89
CA SER A 103 5.41 -4.08 11.06
C SER A 103 4.93 -4.84 12.29
N ASP A 104 3.61 -4.85 12.52
CA ASP A 104 2.96 -5.65 13.56
C ASP A 104 1.90 -6.57 12.93
N PRO A 105 2.26 -7.81 12.55
CA PRO A 105 1.33 -8.76 11.95
C PRO A 105 0.13 -9.12 12.83
N THR A 106 0.18 -8.86 14.15
CA THR A 106 -0.96 -9.13 15.05
C THR A 106 -2.12 -8.17 14.84
N THR A 107 -1.88 -7.04 14.16
CA THR A 107 -2.93 -6.09 13.75
C THR A 107 -3.65 -6.51 12.48
N LEU A 108 -3.09 -7.45 11.71
CA LEU A 108 -3.57 -7.84 10.39
C LEU A 108 -4.56 -8.99 10.50
N GLU A 109 -5.81 -8.75 10.10
CA GLU A 109 -6.87 -9.76 10.06
C GLU A 109 -6.85 -10.56 8.74
N SER A 110 -6.57 -9.88 7.62
CA SER A 110 -6.44 -10.54 6.31
C SER A 110 -5.50 -9.76 5.39
N LEU A 111 -4.85 -10.47 4.46
CA LEU A 111 -4.06 -9.90 3.39
C LEU A 111 -4.16 -10.76 2.13
N ASP A 112 -4.56 -10.13 1.05
CA ASP A 112 -4.54 -10.67 -0.29
C ASP A 112 -3.73 -9.74 -1.20
N VAL A 113 -2.98 -10.35 -2.13
CA VAL A 113 -2.11 -9.61 -3.05
C VAL A 113 -2.24 -10.25 -4.43
N TRP A 114 -2.42 -9.41 -5.45
CA TRP A 114 -2.56 -9.86 -6.83
C TRP A 114 -1.59 -9.09 -7.74
N GLN A 115 -0.94 -9.83 -8.64
CA GLN A 115 -0.23 -9.23 -9.76
C GLN A 115 -1.27 -8.73 -10.78
N MET A 116 -1.21 -7.46 -11.12
CA MET A 116 -2.06 -6.89 -12.18
C MET A 116 -1.39 -7.01 -13.54
N ARG A 117 -2.22 -7.20 -14.57
CA ARG A 117 -1.78 -7.15 -15.97
C ARG A 117 -2.05 -5.75 -16.52
N PRO A 118 -1.18 -5.24 -17.41
CA PRO A 118 -1.47 -4.01 -18.15
C PRO A 118 -2.82 -4.10 -18.86
N ILE A 119 -3.57 -3.00 -18.84
CA ILE A 119 -4.84 -2.90 -19.58
C ILE A 119 -4.61 -2.67 -21.08
N SER A 120 -3.46 -2.09 -21.46
CA SER A 120 -3.01 -1.90 -22.85
C SER A 120 -1.57 -2.37 -23.04
N GLN A 121 -1.23 -2.79 -24.25
CA GLN A 121 0.17 -3.09 -24.63
C GLN A 121 1.01 -1.81 -24.76
N ASP A 122 0.40 -0.73 -25.23
CA ASP A 122 1.03 0.60 -25.26
C ASP A 122 0.99 1.21 -23.86
N ARG A 123 2.06 1.02 -23.09
CA ARG A 123 2.36 1.94 -22.01
C ARG A 123 3.03 3.17 -22.64
N LEU A 124 2.39 4.32 -22.57
CA LEU A 124 2.99 5.64 -22.89
C LEU A 124 4.19 6.00 -21.97
N SER A 125 4.75 5.03 -21.24
CA SER A 125 5.96 5.16 -20.43
C SER A 125 7.23 4.74 -21.17
N SER A 126 7.16 4.30 -22.43
CA SER A 126 8.32 4.17 -23.32
C SER A 126 8.76 5.54 -23.86
N GLY A 127 9.00 6.47 -22.95
CA GLY A 127 9.62 7.75 -23.25
C GLY A 127 11.13 7.63 -23.14
N VAL A 128 11.77 7.50 -24.31
CA VAL A 128 13.21 7.60 -24.62
C VAL A 128 14.11 6.45 -24.18
#